data_AF-A0A0M3DN96-F1
#
_entry.id   AF-A0A0M3DN96-F1
#
_cell.length_a   1.000
_cell.length_b   1.000
_cell.length_c   1.000
_cell.angle_alpha   90.00
_cell.angle_beta   90.00
_cell.angle_gamma   90.00
#
_symmetry.space_group_name_H-M   'P 1'
#
loop_
_entity.id
_entity.type
_entity.pdbx_description
1 polymer ?
#
loop_
_entity_poly.entity_id
_entity_poly.type
_entity_poly.pdbx_seq_one_letter_code
_entity_poly.pdbx_strand_id
1 'polypeptide(L)'
;MKEELLKKAYINAFSIEDKYIKNMIILNTKSLIDDLAQRYVKIDKNRLRDELLYYRFYGERLDDINIVNILLPVIISNTNMKKSEEEVVKVIKYYVLYNKKNEYMNDFLISSLIYNTLIHSIIENKDIEYEELMQKIKSTIIEFTHDMEKAEVIKFEMKRIQVIQSIDRYIDLKIKDYEDSDIINNLLNVIYDVYINDRDTQIQGIKSIKKSILSILGFDMNENIDNIDFINSMAEYIIKLRKYKI
;
A
#
# COMPACT_ATOMS: atom_id res chain seq x y z
N MET A 1 -3.46 -15.72 -15.38
CA MET A 1 -3.11 -14.35 -15.82
C MET A 1 -3.09 -13.38 -14.65
N LYS A 2 -4.22 -13.12 -13.96
CA LYS A 2 -4.24 -12.20 -12.80
C LYS A 2 -3.27 -12.62 -11.69
N GLU A 3 -3.22 -13.89 -11.30
CA GLU A 3 -2.32 -14.36 -10.22
C GLU A 3 -0.83 -14.17 -10.52
N GLU A 4 -0.42 -14.37 -11.78
CA GLU A 4 0.98 -14.16 -12.18
C GLU A 4 1.37 -12.68 -12.07
N LEU A 5 0.47 -11.78 -12.48
CA LEU A 5 0.66 -10.33 -12.33
C LEU A 5 0.77 -9.93 -10.86
N LEU A 6 -0.05 -10.52 -9.97
CA LEU A 6 0.04 -10.26 -8.52
C LEU A 6 1.36 -10.74 -7.93
N LYS A 7 1.86 -11.92 -8.35
CA LYS A 7 3.17 -12.40 -7.94
C LYS A 7 4.28 -11.47 -8.41
N LYS A 8 4.27 -11.08 -9.69
CA LYS A 8 5.22 -10.10 -10.24
C LYS A 8 5.19 -8.78 -9.49
N ALA A 9 4.01 -8.27 -9.17
CA ALA A 9 3.84 -7.04 -8.38
C ALA A 9 4.46 -7.16 -6.99
N TYR A 10 4.21 -8.27 -6.29
CA TYR A 10 4.84 -8.54 -5.01
C TYR A 10 6.36 -8.62 -5.11
N ILE A 11 6.88 -9.36 -6.10
CA ILE A 11 8.31 -9.55 -6.32
C ILE A 11 8.98 -8.19 -6.61
N ASN A 12 8.44 -7.42 -7.55
CA ASN A 12 9.03 -6.14 -7.96
C ASN A 12 8.96 -5.05 -6.90
N ALA A 13 8.11 -5.19 -5.88
CA ALA A 13 8.13 -4.33 -4.69
C ALA A 13 9.48 -4.39 -3.96
N PHE A 14 10.23 -5.50 -4.06
CA PHE A 14 11.54 -5.68 -3.43
C PHE A 14 12.71 -5.09 -4.21
N SER A 15 12.45 -4.61 -5.42
CA SER A 15 13.49 -4.03 -6.26
C SER A 15 13.74 -2.56 -5.89
N ILE A 16 14.18 -2.36 -4.66
CA ILE A 16 14.54 -1.08 -4.06
C ILE A 16 15.76 -1.30 -3.17
N GLU A 17 16.35 -0.26 -2.62
CA GLU A 17 17.49 -0.39 -1.71
C GLU A 17 17.06 -0.42 -0.24
N ASP A 18 15.91 0.20 0.07
CA ASP A 18 15.41 0.32 1.44
C ASP A 18 15.05 -1.05 2.05
N LYS A 19 15.90 -1.49 2.97
CA LYS A 19 15.75 -2.76 3.70
C LYS A 19 14.58 -2.73 4.68
N TYR A 20 14.26 -1.59 5.28
CA TYR A 20 13.15 -1.48 6.21
C TYR A 20 11.84 -1.85 5.50
N ILE A 21 11.58 -1.25 4.33
CA ILE A 21 10.38 -1.50 3.53
C ILE A 21 10.32 -2.97 3.10
N LYS A 22 11.42 -3.53 2.58
CA LYS A 22 11.50 -4.96 2.21
C LYS A 22 11.14 -5.86 3.40
N ASN A 23 11.72 -5.59 4.56
CA ASN A 23 11.48 -6.37 5.77
C ASN A 23 10.02 -6.26 6.21
N MET A 24 9.43 -5.06 6.19
CA MET A 24 8.03 -4.89 6.59
C MET A 24 7.07 -5.59 5.63
N ILE A 25 7.34 -5.60 4.32
CA ILE A 25 6.59 -6.40 3.34
C ILE A 25 6.67 -7.90 3.71
N ILE A 26 7.86 -8.42 4.04
CA ILE A 26 8.05 -9.82 4.46
C ILE A 26 7.30 -10.12 5.76
N LEU A 27 7.43 -9.28 6.79
CA LEU A 27 6.80 -9.50 8.09
C LEU A 27 5.27 -9.47 8.00
N ASN A 28 4.71 -8.54 7.22
CA ASN A 28 3.29 -8.55 6.90
C ASN A 28 2.91 -9.83 6.17
N THR A 29 3.65 -10.22 5.13
CA THR A 29 3.36 -11.45 4.37
C THR A 29 3.36 -12.68 5.27
N LYS A 30 4.37 -12.84 6.11
CA LYS A 30 4.48 -13.95 7.08
C LYS A 30 3.31 -13.97 8.06
N SER A 31 2.76 -12.82 8.40
CA SER A 31 1.72 -12.68 9.41
C SER A 31 0.31 -12.78 8.83
N LEU A 32 0.15 -12.97 7.53
CA LEU A 32 -1.16 -13.16 6.93
C LEU A 32 -1.77 -14.52 7.31
N ILE A 33 -3.07 -14.53 7.53
CA ILE A 33 -3.90 -15.72 7.73
C ILE A 33 -5.18 -15.56 6.94
N ASP A 34 -5.65 -16.63 6.30
CA ASP A 34 -6.94 -16.67 5.62
C ASP A 34 -8.06 -17.08 6.58
N ASP A 35 -9.25 -16.54 6.30
CA ASP A 35 -10.49 -16.91 6.96
C ASP A 35 -11.44 -17.42 5.87
N LEU A 36 -11.44 -18.75 5.67
CA LEU A 36 -12.25 -19.40 4.64
C LEU A 36 -13.75 -19.15 4.84
N ALA A 37 -14.23 -19.10 6.09
CA ALA A 37 -15.64 -18.93 6.39
C ALA A 37 -16.14 -17.54 5.98
N GLN A 38 -15.34 -16.51 6.25
CA GLN A 38 -15.67 -15.13 5.94
C GLN A 38 -15.09 -14.68 4.59
N ARG A 39 -14.26 -15.50 3.92
CA ARG A 39 -13.59 -15.18 2.65
C ARG A 39 -12.82 -13.87 2.70
N TYR A 40 -11.92 -13.72 3.65
CA TYR A 40 -10.94 -12.61 3.68
C TYR A 40 -9.61 -13.06 4.25
N VAL A 41 -8.58 -12.27 4.00
CA VAL A 41 -7.23 -12.47 4.55
C VAL A 41 -6.95 -11.33 5.51
N LYS A 42 -6.42 -11.65 6.68
CA LYS A 42 -6.07 -10.67 7.72
C LYS A 42 -4.67 -10.90 8.25
N ILE A 43 -4.17 -9.95 9.03
CA ILE A 43 -2.94 -10.10 9.78
C ILE A 43 -3.24 -10.75 11.13
N ASP A 44 -2.52 -11.83 11.44
CA ASP A 44 -2.36 -12.31 12.80
C ASP A 44 -1.55 -11.27 13.60
N LYS A 45 -2.27 -10.49 14.40
CA LYS A 45 -1.70 -9.41 15.21
C LYS A 45 -0.68 -9.92 16.24
N ASN A 46 -0.85 -11.11 16.79
CA ASN A 46 0.08 -11.64 17.79
C ASN A 46 1.40 -12.00 17.10
N ARG A 47 1.30 -12.71 15.97
CA ARG A 47 2.48 -13.05 15.16
C ARG A 47 3.21 -11.81 14.68
N LEU A 48 2.51 -10.82 14.13
CA LEU A 48 3.12 -9.58 13.67
C LEU A 48 3.78 -8.82 14.82
N ARG A 49 3.13 -8.76 15.99
CA ARG A 49 3.69 -8.11 17.18
C ARG A 49 4.99 -8.77 17.62
N ASP A 50 5.04 -10.10 17.68
CA ASP A 50 6.22 -10.83 18.11
C ASP A 50 7.37 -10.62 17.11
N GLU A 51 7.10 -10.76 15.82
CA GLU A 51 8.07 -10.49 14.74
C GLU A 51 8.64 -9.07 14.84
N LEU A 52 7.81 -8.06 15.09
CA LEU A 52 8.26 -6.67 15.24
C LEU A 52 8.99 -6.39 16.55
N LEU A 53 8.66 -7.10 17.64
CA LEU A 53 9.44 -7.06 18.87
C LEU A 53 10.85 -7.58 18.64
N TYR A 54 10.99 -8.70 17.92
CA TYR A 54 12.31 -9.21 17.54
C TYR A 54 13.02 -8.23 16.59
N TYR A 55 12.33 -7.76 15.55
CA TYR A 55 12.88 -6.83 14.56
C TYR A 55 13.45 -5.56 15.19
N ARG A 56 12.86 -5.07 16.29
CA ARG A 56 13.37 -3.89 17.01
C ARG A 56 14.84 -4.02 17.45
N PHE A 57 15.34 -5.24 17.67
CA PHE A 57 16.70 -5.48 18.15
C PHE A 57 17.74 -5.63 17.04
N TYR A 58 17.35 -6.11 15.85
CA TYR A 58 18.29 -6.44 14.76
C TYR A 58 17.99 -5.75 13.43
N GLY A 59 16.81 -5.14 13.31
CA GLY A 59 16.31 -4.55 12.09
C GLY A 59 16.75 -3.10 11.88
N GLU A 60 16.56 -2.63 10.65
CA GLU A 60 16.77 -1.23 10.29
C GLU A 60 15.67 -0.35 10.88
N ARG A 61 15.98 0.94 11.08
CA ARG A 61 14.98 1.92 11.50
C ARG A 61 14.24 2.50 10.29
N LEU A 62 13.09 3.11 10.58
CA LEU A 62 12.35 3.86 9.57
C LEU A 62 13.07 5.17 9.29
N ASP A 63 13.61 5.32 8.09
CA ASP A 63 14.27 6.55 7.62
C ASP A 63 13.34 7.38 6.72
N ASP A 64 12.63 6.74 5.79
CA ASP A 64 11.65 7.35 4.88
C ASP A 64 10.21 7.03 5.33
N ILE A 65 9.30 8.01 5.33
CA ILE A 65 7.90 7.82 5.72
C ILE A 65 7.00 7.34 4.58
N ASN A 66 7.48 7.25 3.33
CA ASN A 66 6.73 6.82 2.16
C ASN A 66 6.55 5.29 2.08
N ILE A 67 6.15 4.67 3.18
CA ILE A 67 6.15 3.20 3.37
C ILE A 67 4.85 2.50 3.01
N VAL A 68 3.91 3.16 2.32
CA VAL A 68 2.55 2.62 2.11
C VAL A 68 2.57 1.26 1.38
N ASN A 69 3.60 0.96 0.58
CA ASN A 69 3.77 -0.33 -0.09
C ASN A 69 3.89 -1.53 0.87
N ILE A 70 4.16 -1.33 2.17
CA ILE A 70 4.14 -2.43 3.14
C ILE A 70 2.78 -3.11 3.23
N LEU A 71 1.71 -2.42 2.80
CA LEU A 71 0.34 -2.92 2.78
C LEU A 71 0.03 -3.78 1.55
N LEU A 72 0.89 -3.75 0.53
CA LEU A 72 0.71 -4.50 -0.72
C LEU A 72 0.31 -5.97 -0.46
N PRO A 73 0.95 -6.75 0.44
CA PRO A 73 0.62 -8.15 0.66
C PRO A 73 -0.82 -8.35 1.18
N VAL A 74 -1.29 -7.45 2.06
CA VAL A 74 -2.66 -7.46 2.58
C VAL A 74 -3.64 -7.18 1.44
N ILE A 75 -3.33 -6.20 0.60
CA ILE A 75 -4.20 -5.76 -0.49
C ILE A 75 -4.33 -6.86 -1.55
N ILE A 76 -3.21 -7.38 -2.06
CA ILE A 76 -3.23 -8.37 -3.15
C ILE A 76 -3.63 -9.78 -2.68
N SER A 77 -3.59 -10.07 -1.38
CA SER A 77 -4.15 -11.33 -0.84
C SER A 77 -5.67 -11.26 -0.67
N ASN A 78 -6.26 -10.06 -0.55
CA ASN A 78 -7.71 -9.91 -0.46
C ASN A 78 -8.37 -9.74 -1.83
N THR A 79 -9.50 -10.42 -2.06
CA THR A 79 -10.33 -10.23 -3.26
C THR A 79 -11.42 -9.19 -3.05
N ASN A 80 -11.87 -9.00 -1.80
CA ASN A 80 -12.89 -8.03 -1.43
C ASN A 80 -12.23 -6.72 -0.98
N MET A 81 -12.46 -5.65 -1.74
CA MET A 81 -11.87 -4.33 -1.48
C MET A 81 -12.25 -3.75 -0.12
N LYS A 82 -13.49 -3.94 0.35
CA LYS A 82 -13.96 -3.39 1.65
C LYS A 82 -13.39 -4.14 2.85
N LYS A 83 -13.28 -5.48 2.77
CA LYS A 83 -12.58 -6.25 3.82
C LYS A 83 -11.08 -5.93 3.85
N SER A 84 -10.49 -5.73 2.67
CA SER A 84 -9.11 -5.23 2.54
C SER A 84 -8.95 -3.85 3.18
N GLU A 85 -9.89 -2.92 2.93
CA GLU A 85 -9.92 -1.56 3.49
C GLU A 85 -9.86 -1.58 5.03
N GLU A 86 -10.71 -2.37 5.68
CA GLU A 86 -10.71 -2.51 7.13
C GLU A 86 -9.37 -3.02 7.68
N GLU A 87 -8.74 -3.95 6.97
CA GLU A 87 -7.50 -4.56 7.40
C GLU A 87 -6.30 -3.63 7.20
N VAL A 88 -6.18 -2.98 6.04
CA VAL A 88 -5.07 -2.05 5.79
C VAL A 88 -5.09 -0.88 6.77
N VAL A 89 -6.26 -0.40 7.18
CA VAL A 89 -6.42 0.64 8.20
C VAL A 89 -5.88 0.16 9.56
N LYS A 90 -6.18 -1.07 9.97
CA LYS A 90 -5.66 -1.63 11.23
C LYS A 90 -4.14 -1.78 11.18
N VAL A 91 -3.62 -2.31 10.07
CA VAL A 91 -2.19 -2.59 9.89
C VAL A 91 -1.40 -1.28 9.86
N ILE A 92 -1.83 -0.28 9.09
CA ILE A 92 -1.08 0.98 9.01
C ILE A 92 -1.08 1.72 10.36
N LYS A 93 -2.20 1.75 11.09
CA LYS A 93 -2.26 2.32 12.44
C LYS A 93 -1.23 1.67 13.35
N TYR A 94 -1.11 0.34 13.27
CA TYR A 94 -0.15 -0.41 14.06
C TYR A 94 1.29 0.02 13.74
N TYR A 95 1.63 0.18 12.47
CA TYR A 95 2.95 0.66 12.04
C TYR A 95 3.24 2.11 12.44
N VAL A 96 2.24 3.00 12.36
CA VAL A 96 2.38 4.39 12.82
C VAL A 96 2.75 4.43 14.30
N LEU A 97 2.05 3.65 15.13
CA LEU A 97 2.33 3.54 16.56
C LEU A 97 3.71 2.91 16.83
N TYR A 98 4.02 1.82 16.12
CA TYR A 98 5.29 1.11 16.26
C TYR A 98 6.50 2.01 15.97
N ASN A 99 6.42 2.81 14.90
CA ASN A 99 7.48 3.73 14.48
C ASN A 99 7.44 5.10 15.19
N LYS A 100 6.45 5.31 16.08
CA LYS A 100 6.23 6.58 16.80
C LYS A 100 6.03 7.78 15.86
N LYS A 101 5.26 7.60 14.78
CA LYS A 101 4.96 8.62 13.76
C LYS A 101 3.52 9.15 13.83
N ASN A 102 3.01 9.33 15.05
CA ASN A 102 1.61 9.69 15.34
C ASN A 102 1.16 10.97 14.62
N GLU A 103 2.08 11.91 14.40
CA GLU A 103 1.86 13.15 13.67
C GLU A 103 1.40 12.93 12.22
N TYR A 104 1.74 11.78 11.62
CA TYR A 104 1.33 11.37 10.27
C TYR A 104 0.14 10.40 10.25
N MET A 105 -0.54 10.17 11.38
CA MET A 105 -1.62 9.17 11.48
C MET A 105 -2.67 9.35 10.37
N ASN A 106 -3.17 10.57 10.19
CA ASN A 106 -4.22 10.84 9.19
C ASN A 106 -3.72 10.71 7.75
N ASP A 107 -2.46 11.10 7.47
CA ASP A 107 -1.79 10.88 6.20
C ASP A 107 -1.70 9.39 5.86
N PHE A 108 -1.29 8.57 6.83
CA PHE A 108 -1.18 7.13 6.67
C PHE A 108 -2.54 6.45 6.50
N LEU A 109 -3.57 6.89 7.22
CA LEU A 109 -4.92 6.38 7.04
C LEU A 109 -5.43 6.63 5.64
N ILE A 110 -5.39 7.87 5.18
CA ILE A 110 -5.94 8.24 3.87
C ILE A 110 -5.09 7.64 2.74
N SER A 111 -3.75 7.64 2.84
CA SER A 111 -2.90 7.00 1.84
C SER A 111 -3.14 5.49 1.74
N SER A 112 -3.47 4.81 2.84
CA SER A 112 -3.85 3.39 2.81
C SER A 112 -5.15 3.16 2.04
N LEU A 113 -6.13 4.08 2.17
CA LEU A 113 -7.37 4.03 1.38
C LEU A 113 -7.11 4.28 -0.10
N ILE A 114 -6.30 5.29 -0.42
CA ILE A 114 -5.89 5.58 -1.80
C ILE A 114 -5.24 4.34 -2.40
N TYR A 115 -4.25 3.77 -1.70
CA TYR A 115 -3.47 2.66 -2.20
C TYR A 115 -4.29 1.37 -2.35
N ASN A 116 -5.15 1.06 -1.38
CA ASN A 116 -6.09 -0.05 -1.47
C ASN A 116 -7.02 0.10 -2.68
N THR A 117 -7.64 1.27 -2.84
CA THR A 117 -8.57 1.55 -3.95
C THR A 117 -7.87 1.48 -5.30
N LEU A 118 -6.66 2.06 -5.40
CA LEU A 118 -5.82 2.04 -6.58
C LEU A 118 -5.56 0.61 -7.04
N ILE A 119 -4.96 -0.20 -6.18
CA ILE A 119 -4.53 -1.57 -6.50
C ILE A 119 -5.73 -2.45 -6.84
N HIS A 120 -6.82 -2.39 -6.08
CA HIS A 120 -8.04 -3.16 -6.41
C HIS A 120 -8.64 -2.73 -7.74
N SER A 121 -8.66 -1.42 -8.04
CA SER A 121 -9.24 -0.91 -9.29
C SER A 121 -8.44 -1.36 -10.51
N ILE A 122 -7.11 -1.32 -10.48
CA ILE A 122 -6.28 -1.77 -11.61
C ILE A 122 -6.26 -3.31 -11.76
N ILE A 123 -6.46 -4.06 -10.68
CA ILE A 123 -6.63 -5.53 -10.74
C ILE A 123 -7.98 -5.89 -11.38
N GLU A 124 -9.01 -5.10 -11.08
CA GLU A 124 -10.37 -5.28 -11.61
C GLU A 124 -10.41 -4.92 -13.09
N ASN A 125 -9.99 -3.69 -13.42
CA ASN A 125 -9.90 -3.13 -14.76
C ASN A 125 -8.52 -2.49 -14.99
N LYS A 126 -7.66 -3.18 -15.74
CA LYS A 126 -6.30 -2.69 -16.08
C LYS A 126 -6.31 -1.51 -17.06
N ASP A 127 -7.42 -1.31 -17.77
CA ASP A 127 -7.59 -0.28 -18.80
C ASP A 127 -8.45 0.89 -18.24
N ILE A 128 -8.54 1.01 -16.91
CA ILE A 128 -9.24 2.12 -16.25
C ILE A 128 -8.58 3.46 -16.62
N GLU A 129 -9.37 4.45 -17.01
CA GLU A 129 -8.83 5.77 -17.35
C GLU A 129 -8.36 6.52 -16.10
N TYR A 130 -7.36 7.38 -16.26
CA TYR A 130 -6.77 8.14 -15.15
C TYR A 130 -7.82 8.92 -14.34
N GLU A 131 -8.67 9.69 -15.03
CA GLU A 131 -9.70 10.50 -14.38
C GLU A 131 -10.72 9.63 -13.65
N GLU A 132 -11.17 8.52 -14.25
CA GLU A 132 -12.10 7.57 -13.63
C GLU A 132 -11.51 6.97 -12.34
N LEU A 133 -10.24 6.56 -12.39
CA LEU A 133 -9.51 6.04 -11.23
C LEU A 133 -9.41 7.08 -10.11
N MET A 134 -9.06 8.31 -10.44
CA MET A 134 -8.93 9.41 -9.46
C MET A 134 -10.29 9.75 -8.82
N GLN A 135 -11.39 9.74 -9.60
CA GLN A 135 -12.75 9.91 -9.06
C GLN A 135 -13.15 8.74 -8.14
N LYS A 136 -12.82 7.50 -8.48
CA LYS A 136 -13.09 6.33 -7.62
C LYS A 136 -12.35 6.40 -6.29
N ILE A 137 -11.08 6.85 -6.31
CA ILE A 137 -10.29 7.12 -5.11
C ILE A 137 -10.95 8.24 -4.28
N LYS A 138 -11.34 9.35 -4.91
CA LYS A 138 -12.02 10.46 -4.26
C LYS A 138 -13.30 10.03 -3.54
N SER A 139 -14.17 9.28 -4.23
CA SER A 139 -15.42 8.75 -3.65
C SER A 139 -15.15 7.85 -2.46
N THR A 140 -14.14 6.97 -2.55
CA THR A 140 -13.78 6.08 -1.44
C THR A 140 -13.36 6.85 -0.19
N ILE A 141 -12.62 7.95 -0.36
CA ILE A 141 -12.22 8.83 0.76
C ILE A 141 -13.43 9.56 1.37
N ILE A 142 -14.37 10.02 0.53
CA ILE A 142 -15.58 10.71 1.00
C ILE A 142 -16.46 9.78 1.82
N GLU A 143 -16.67 8.55 1.34
CA GLU A 143 -17.50 7.53 1.97
C GLU A 143 -16.85 6.91 3.21
N PHE A 144 -15.54 7.08 3.38
CA PHE A 144 -14.82 6.46 4.48
C PHE A 144 -15.28 7.01 5.83
N THR A 145 -15.71 6.09 6.69
CA THR A 145 -16.06 6.32 8.08
C THR A 145 -15.31 5.36 8.97
N HIS A 146 -14.76 5.85 10.07
CA HIS A 146 -14.09 4.99 11.05
C HIS A 146 -14.22 5.56 12.46
N ASP A 147 -14.25 4.67 13.45
CA ASP A 147 -14.37 5.04 14.85
C ASP A 147 -13.11 5.76 15.33
N MET A 148 -13.32 6.97 15.85
CA MET A 148 -12.25 7.79 16.41
C MET A 148 -12.75 8.59 17.61
N GLU A 149 -11.83 8.97 18.48
CA GLU A 149 -12.13 9.89 19.57
C GLU A 149 -12.56 11.25 19.03
N LYS A 150 -13.53 11.90 19.70
CA LYS A 150 -14.12 13.18 19.24
C LYS A 150 -13.08 14.26 18.89
N ALA A 151 -11.97 14.32 19.63
CA ALA A 151 -10.91 15.29 19.40
C ALA A 151 -10.14 15.05 18.09
N GLU A 152 -10.03 13.79 17.66
CA GLU A 152 -9.31 13.42 16.44
C GLU A 152 -10.20 13.52 15.19
N VAL A 153 -11.53 13.45 15.35
CA VAL A 153 -12.50 13.61 14.25
C VAL A 153 -12.23 14.89 13.46
N ILE A 154 -12.10 16.04 14.13
CA ILE A 154 -11.90 17.32 13.45
C ILE A 154 -10.60 17.32 12.62
N LYS A 155 -9.50 16.78 13.17
CA LYS A 155 -8.21 16.74 12.47
C LYS A 155 -8.26 15.84 11.23
N PHE A 156 -8.92 14.69 11.35
CA PHE A 156 -9.10 13.78 10.23
C PHE A 156 -9.98 14.41 9.15
N GLU A 157 -11.08 15.05 9.54
CA GLU A 157 -11.97 15.74 8.60
C GLU A 157 -11.29 16.87 7.84
N MET A 158 -10.48 17.68 8.53
CA MET A 158 -9.65 18.71 7.88
C MET A 158 -8.68 18.07 6.88
N LYS A 159 -8.01 16.98 7.26
CA LYS A 159 -7.09 16.28 6.37
C LYS A 159 -7.81 15.69 5.17
N ARG A 160 -8.98 15.08 5.38
CA ARG A 160 -9.84 14.51 4.34
C ARG A 160 -10.17 15.55 3.27
N ILE A 161 -10.61 16.74 3.68
CA ILE A 161 -10.90 17.86 2.76
C ILE A 161 -9.64 18.26 1.97
N GLN A 162 -8.49 18.38 2.62
CA GLN A 162 -7.22 18.73 1.95
C GLN A 162 -6.79 17.69 0.91
N VAL A 163 -7.01 16.40 1.19
CA VAL A 163 -6.69 15.32 0.24
C VAL A 163 -7.66 15.34 -0.93
N ILE A 164 -8.96 15.54 -0.69
CA ILE A 164 -9.97 15.68 -1.75
C ILE A 164 -9.61 16.84 -2.70
N GLN A 165 -9.26 18.00 -2.15
CA GLN A 165 -8.79 19.15 -2.94
C GLN A 165 -7.49 18.84 -3.71
N SER A 166 -6.61 18.02 -3.14
CA SER A 166 -5.40 17.59 -3.84
C SER A 166 -5.75 16.68 -5.01
N ILE A 167 -6.64 15.70 -4.82
CA ILE A 167 -7.13 14.85 -5.92
C ILE A 167 -7.75 15.71 -7.04
N ASP A 168 -8.57 16.70 -6.70
CA ASP A 168 -9.14 17.62 -7.70
C ASP A 168 -8.07 18.37 -8.51
N ARG A 169 -6.99 18.81 -7.85
CA ARG A 169 -5.84 19.39 -8.56
C ARG A 169 -5.15 18.39 -9.49
N TYR A 170 -5.01 17.14 -9.08
CA TYR A 170 -4.39 16.11 -9.92
C TYR A 170 -5.26 15.73 -11.11
N ILE A 171 -6.59 15.72 -10.95
CA ILE A 171 -7.55 15.58 -12.06
C ILE A 171 -7.38 16.72 -13.06
N ASP A 172 -7.22 17.96 -12.58
CA ASP A 172 -6.88 19.14 -13.38
C ASP A 172 -5.43 19.14 -13.91
N LEU A 173 -4.66 18.07 -13.71
CA LEU A 173 -3.24 17.92 -14.07
C LEU A 173 -2.31 18.97 -13.44
N LYS A 174 -2.72 19.57 -12.31
CA LYS A 174 -1.93 20.49 -11.48
C LYS A 174 -1.15 19.71 -10.43
N ILE A 175 -0.10 19.04 -10.89
CA ILE A 175 0.76 18.15 -10.11
C ILE A 175 1.77 18.90 -9.24
N LYS A 176 2.34 18.19 -8.26
CA LYS A 176 3.43 18.67 -7.41
C LYS A 176 4.72 17.88 -7.67
N ASP A 177 5.85 18.43 -7.23
CA ASP A 177 7.09 17.65 -7.16
C ASP A 177 7.06 16.65 -6.00
N TYR A 178 7.99 15.70 -6.04
CA TYR A 178 8.20 14.75 -4.96
C TYR A 178 8.85 15.44 -3.75
N GLU A 179 8.32 15.17 -2.55
CA GLU A 179 8.83 15.71 -1.29
C GLU A 179 8.88 14.61 -0.22
N ASP A 180 10.04 14.35 0.39
CA ASP A 180 10.25 13.23 1.32
C ASP A 180 9.18 13.13 2.43
N SER A 181 8.68 14.27 2.92
CA SER A 181 7.69 14.33 4.00
C SER A 181 6.21 14.31 3.55
N ASP A 182 5.92 14.23 2.26
CA ASP A 182 4.54 14.33 1.73
C ASP A 182 4.01 12.99 1.20
N ILE A 183 3.54 12.15 2.12
CA ILE A 183 3.04 10.79 1.82
C ILE A 183 1.91 10.81 0.77
N ILE A 184 0.96 11.74 0.89
CA ILE A 184 -0.22 11.77 0.04
C ILE A 184 0.14 12.25 -1.36
N ASN A 185 0.81 13.39 -1.49
CA ASN A 185 1.12 13.92 -2.82
C ASN A 185 2.13 13.03 -3.54
N ASN A 186 3.07 12.40 -2.83
CA ASN A 186 3.95 11.42 -3.46
C ASN A 186 3.18 10.20 -4.00
N LEU A 187 2.18 9.70 -3.27
CA LEU A 187 1.33 8.61 -3.77
C LEU A 187 0.52 9.05 -5.00
N LEU A 188 -0.07 10.25 -4.99
CA LEU A 188 -0.78 10.80 -6.14
C LEU A 188 0.16 11.03 -7.34
N ASN A 189 1.40 11.46 -7.08
CA ASN A 189 2.45 11.58 -8.10
C ASN A 189 2.74 10.25 -8.77
N VAL A 190 2.81 9.13 -8.03
CA VAL A 190 2.99 7.81 -8.67
C VAL A 190 1.82 7.46 -9.59
N ILE A 191 0.58 7.74 -9.18
CA ILE A 191 -0.58 7.48 -10.02
C ILE A 191 -0.50 8.33 -11.29
N TYR A 192 -0.19 9.61 -11.17
CA TYR A 192 0.02 10.48 -12.33
C TYR A 192 1.15 9.96 -13.24
N ASP A 193 2.27 9.53 -12.65
CA ASP A 193 3.45 9.12 -13.42
C ASP A 193 3.21 7.87 -14.26
N VAL A 194 2.44 6.92 -13.71
CA VAL A 194 2.09 5.67 -14.40
C VAL A 194 1.17 5.92 -15.58
N TYR A 195 0.29 6.92 -15.50
CA TYR A 195 -0.78 7.15 -16.48
C TYR A 195 -0.49 8.27 -17.48
N ILE A 196 0.27 9.30 -17.07
CA ILE A 196 0.41 10.54 -17.84
C ILE A 196 1.85 10.83 -18.23
N ASN A 197 2.79 10.86 -17.27
CA ASN A 197 4.16 11.25 -17.55
C ASN A 197 5.16 10.60 -16.58
N ASP A 198 6.00 9.72 -17.11
CA ASP A 198 6.98 8.94 -16.34
C ASP A 198 8.11 9.82 -15.78
N ARG A 199 7.94 10.33 -14.56
CA ARG A 199 8.97 11.07 -13.80
C ARG A 199 9.80 10.12 -12.93
N ASP A 200 11.08 10.43 -12.76
CA ASP A 200 11.94 9.70 -11.84
C ASP A 200 11.94 10.32 -10.43
N THR A 201 12.23 9.49 -9.43
CA THR A 201 12.28 9.87 -8.02
C THR A 201 13.33 9.05 -7.31
N GLN A 202 14.01 9.59 -6.30
CA GLN A 202 14.97 8.83 -5.49
C GLN A 202 14.34 8.21 -4.24
N ILE A 203 13.07 8.54 -3.94
CA ILE A 203 12.35 8.06 -2.76
C ILE A 203 12.05 6.57 -2.92
N GLN A 204 12.69 5.74 -2.10
CA GLN A 204 12.68 4.27 -2.26
C GLN A 204 11.27 3.70 -2.08
N GLY A 205 10.51 4.21 -1.11
CA GLY A 205 9.13 3.76 -0.92
C GLY A 205 8.24 4.03 -2.14
N ILE A 206 8.44 5.16 -2.80
CA ILE A 206 7.72 5.55 -4.01
C ILE A 206 8.13 4.69 -5.22
N LYS A 207 9.44 4.43 -5.39
CA LYS A 207 9.92 3.45 -6.38
C LYS A 207 9.24 2.09 -6.19
N SER A 208 9.17 1.61 -4.95
CA SER A 208 8.55 0.34 -4.59
C SER A 208 7.07 0.30 -5.02
N ILE A 209 6.30 1.36 -4.72
CA ILE A 209 4.89 1.48 -5.12
C ILE A 209 4.73 1.48 -6.64
N LYS A 210 5.51 2.31 -7.35
CA LYS A 210 5.45 2.45 -8.81
C LYS A 210 5.72 1.11 -9.50
N LYS A 211 6.73 0.37 -9.04
CA LYS A 211 7.07 -0.96 -9.54
C LYS A 211 5.93 -1.98 -9.31
N SER A 212 5.31 -1.98 -8.12
CA SER A 212 4.13 -2.82 -7.87
C SER A 212 3.01 -2.55 -8.88
N ILE A 213 2.69 -1.27 -9.13
CA ILE A 213 1.60 -0.85 -10.03
C ILE A 213 1.89 -1.23 -11.48
N LEU A 214 3.08 -0.89 -11.99
CA LEU A 214 3.49 -1.21 -13.36
C LEU A 214 3.43 -2.72 -13.63
N SER A 215 3.81 -3.54 -12.65
CA SER A 215 3.73 -5.00 -12.76
C SER A 215 2.29 -5.50 -12.89
N ILE A 216 1.34 -4.89 -12.17
CA ILE A 216 -0.08 -5.25 -12.26
C ILE A 216 -0.66 -4.87 -13.63
N LEU A 217 -0.21 -3.74 -14.18
CA LEU A 217 -0.58 -3.28 -15.52
C LEU A 217 0.09 -4.10 -16.65
N GLY A 218 1.00 -5.02 -16.29
CA GLY A 218 1.62 -5.97 -17.22
C GLY A 218 2.93 -5.50 -17.84
N PHE A 219 3.54 -4.44 -17.31
CA PHE A 219 4.89 -4.04 -17.69
C PHE A 219 5.90 -5.00 -17.07
N ASP A 220 6.77 -5.58 -17.91
CA ASP A 220 7.86 -6.43 -17.45
C ASP A 220 9.02 -5.57 -16.95
N MET A 221 9.42 -5.81 -15.71
CA MET A 221 10.60 -5.21 -15.10
C MET A 221 11.63 -6.30 -14.87
N ASN A 222 12.79 -6.16 -15.52
CA ASN A 222 13.91 -7.07 -15.36
C ASN A 222 14.86 -6.48 -14.33
N GLU A 223 14.67 -6.83 -13.07
CA GLU A 223 15.51 -6.32 -12.00
C GLU A 223 16.05 -7.43 -11.12
N ASN A 224 17.28 -7.25 -10.66
CA ASN A 224 18.00 -8.24 -9.88
C ASN A 224 17.60 -8.08 -8.41
N ILE A 225 16.89 -9.07 -7.88
CA ILE A 225 16.35 -9.05 -6.52
C ILE A 225 17.10 -10.06 -5.66
N ASP A 226 17.67 -9.57 -4.55
CA ASP A 226 18.33 -10.43 -3.57
C ASP A 226 17.34 -11.43 -2.95
N ASN A 227 17.79 -12.67 -2.75
CA ASN A 227 16.97 -13.77 -2.19
C ASN A 227 15.67 -14.04 -2.97
N ILE A 228 15.73 -13.94 -4.30
CA ILE A 228 14.57 -14.12 -5.18
C ILE A 228 13.79 -15.43 -4.94
N ASP A 229 14.46 -16.54 -4.62
CA ASP A 229 13.78 -17.83 -4.36
C ASP A 229 12.86 -17.77 -3.13
N PHE A 230 13.30 -17.07 -2.08
CA PHE A 230 12.49 -16.85 -0.88
C PHE A 230 11.31 -15.93 -1.19
N ILE A 231 11.54 -14.84 -1.93
CA ILE A 231 10.50 -13.89 -2.32
C ILE A 231 9.46 -14.56 -3.23
N ASN A 232 9.89 -15.40 -4.17
CA ASN A 232 9.01 -16.21 -5.01
C ASN A 232 8.14 -17.14 -4.17
N SER A 233 8.72 -17.79 -3.16
CA SER A 233 7.96 -18.66 -2.24
C SER A 233 6.90 -17.87 -1.45
N MET A 234 7.21 -16.64 -1.05
CA MET A 234 6.25 -15.73 -0.41
C MET A 234 5.16 -15.24 -1.37
N ALA A 235 5.51 -14.98 -2.63
CA ALA A 235 4.54 -14.64 -3.66
C ALA A 235 3.53 -15.79 -3.88
N GLU A 236 4.01 -17.03 -3.94
CA GLU A 236 3.14 -18.21 -4.02
C GLU A 236 2.27 -18.39 -2.77
N TYR A 237 2.81 -18.11 -1.58
CA TYR A 237 2.06 -18.12 -0.33
C TYR A 237 0.88 -17.13 -0.35
N ILE A 238 1.09 -15.91 -0.85
CA ILE A 238 0.04 -14.91 -1.04
C ILE A 238 -1.09 -15.42 -1.95
N ILE A 239 -0.73 -16.10 -3.05
CA ILE A 239 -1.75 -16.67 -3.96
C ILE A 239 -2.54 -17.79 -3.29
N LYS A 240 -1.91 -18.61 -2.44
CA LYS A 240 -2.61 -19.64 -1.66
C LYS A 240 -3.61 -19.01 -0.68
N LEU A 241 -3.20 -18.00 0.07
CA LEU A 241 -4.06 -17.24 0.98
C LEU A 241 -5.24 -16.60 0.25
N ARG A 242 -5.00 -15.97 -0.91
CA ARG A 242 -6.04 -15.36 -1.74
C ARG A 242 -7.12 -16.37 -2.18
N LYS A 243 -6.75 -17.65 -2.28
CA LYS A 243 -7.65 -18.76 -2.62
C LYS A 243 -8.27 -19.44 -1.40
N TYR A 244 -7.96 -19.00 -0.18
CA TYR A 244 -8.41 -19.58 1.08
C TYR A 244 -8.04 -21.07 1.21
N LYS A 245 -6.75 -21.38 0.98
CA LYS A 245 -6.22 -22.75 0.88
C LYS A 245 -5.19 -23.08 1.96
N ILE A 246 -5.11 -22.29 3.01
CA ILE A 246 -4.21 -22.51 4.16
C ILE A 246 -5.06 -22.83 5.39
#